data_AF-A0A1M7GY39-F1
#
_entry.id   AF-A0A1M7GY39-F1
#
_cell.length_a   1.000
_cell.length_b   1.000
_cell.length_c   1.000
_cell.angle_alpha   90.00
_cell.angle_beta   90.00
_cell.angle_gamma   90.00
#
_symmetry.space_group_name_H-M   'P 1'
#
loop_
_entity.id
_entity.type
_entity.pdbx_description
1 polymer ?
#
loop_
_entity_poly.entity_id
_entity_poly.type
_entity_poly.pdbx_seq_one_letter_code
_entity_poly.pdbx_strand_id
1 'polypeptide(L)'
;MKKIIDKNFHLILIFTLAIIIGYWYLSSLNGLKNVSKRQKYTTALVISDWHHKDTNGIGVDYEYFVDNRRYSNTINLDLKKGQKYLLVFDSIVPESNVLLDIYPINNFPSVPVNGWKINELPIKVDRTEINNIILDSN
;
A
#
# COMPACT_ATOMS: atom_id res chain seq x y z
N MET A 1 -5.36 -28.30 -41.19
CA MET A 1 -5.26 -27.44 -39.97
C MET A 1 -4.11 -27.86 -39.05
N LYS A 2 -4.01 -29.13 -38.60
CA LYS A 2 -2.88 -29.61 -37.77
C LYS A 2 -1.48 -29.29 -38.32
N LYS A 3 -1.20 -29.58 -39.61
CA LYS A 3 0.10 -29.27 -40.25
C LYS A 3 0.53 -27.80 -40.22
N ILE A 4 -0.42 -26.86 -40.19
CA ILE A 4 -0.12 -25.42 -40.14
C ILE A 4 0.21 -24.99 -38.71
N ILE A 5 -0.52 -25.56 -37.74
CA ILE A 5 -0.29 -25.33 -36.31
C ILE A 5 1.07 -25.91 -35.91
N ASP A 6 1.40 -27.13 -36.33
CA ASP A 6 2.68 -27.78 -36.00
C ASP A 6 3.86 -27.04 -36.63
N LYS A 7 3.73 -26.57 -37.88
CA LYS A 7 4.79 -25.82 -38.57
C LYS A 7 5.06 -24.46 -37.95
N ASN A 8 4.02 -23.81 -37.43
CA ASN A 8 4.11 -22.45 -36.87
C ASN A 8 4.04 -22.45 -35.34
N PHE A 9 4.15 -23.62 -34.69
CA PHE A 9 3.97 -23.78 -33.25
C PHE A 9 4.93 -22.89 -32.45
N HIS A 10 6.18 -22.78 -32.91
CA HIS A 10 7.19 -21.91 -32.29
C HIS A 10 6.80 -20.42 -32.35
N LEU A 11 6.18 -19.96 -33.46
CA LEU A 11 5.71 -18.58 -33.58
C LEU A 11 4.50 -18.33 -32.66
N ILE A 12 3.59 -19.30 -32.57
CA ILE A 12 2.45 -19.23 -31.65
C ILE A 12 2.95 -19.15 -30.20
N LEU A 13 3.93 -19.98 -29.84
CA LEU A 13 4.53 -20.00 -28.51
C LEU A 13 5.18 -18.65 -28.15
N ILE A 14 5.98 -18.09 -29.05
CA ILE A 14 6.62 -16.78 -28.87
C ILE A 14 5.56 -15.69 -28.69
N PHE A 15 4.51 -15.71 -29.50
CA PHE A 15 3.44 -14.72 -29.42
C PHE A 15 2.68 -14.81 -28.09
N THR A 16 2.35 -16.02 -27.62
CA THR A 16 1.75 -16.22 -26.30
C THR A 16 2.67 -15.77 -25.17
N LEU A 17 3.97 -16.04 -25.26
CA LEU A 17 4.94 -15.62 -24.24
C LEU A 17 5.05 -14.10 -24.17
N ALA A 18 5.08 -13.41 -25.32
CA ALA A 18 5.09 -11.96 -25.39
C ALA A 18 3.83 -11.33 -24.77
N ILE A 19 2.65 -11.93 -24.99
CA ILE A 19 1.39 -11.48 -24.36
C ILE A 19 1.46 -11.63 -22.84
N ILE A 20 1.96 -12.77 -22.34
CA ILE A 20 2.09 -13.01 -20.89
C ILE A 20 3.05 -11.99 -20.26
N ILE A 21 4.22 -11.78 -20.87
CA ILE A 21 5.21 -10.81 -20.38
C ILE A 21 4.63 -9.39 -20.42
N GLY A 22 3.94 -9.02 -21.50
CA GLY A 22 3.28 -7.71 -21.61
C GLY A 22 2.21 -7.50 -20.55
N TYR A 23 1.39 -8.52 -20.28
CA TYR A 23 0.39 -8.49 -19.21
C TYR A 23 1.02 -8.32 -17.83
N TRP A 24 2.09 -9.04 -17.54
CA TRP A 24 2.83 -8.91 -16.28
C TRP A 24 3.45 -7.52 -16.11
N TYR A 25 4.04 -6.97 -17.17
CA TYR A 25 4.63 -5.63 -17.17
C TYR A 25 3.57 -4.54 -16.92
N LEU A 26 2.44 -4.61 -17.63
CA LEU A 26 1.29 -3.70 -17.42
C LEU A 26 0.69 -3.86 -16.02
N SER A 27 0.58 -5.08 -15.51
CA SER A 27 0.09 -5.34 -14.15
C SER A 27 1.05 -4.81 -13.08
N SER A 28 2.36 -4.86 -13.32
CA SER A 28 3.37 -4.28 -12.42
C SER A 28 3.31 -2.75 -12.41
N LEU A 29 3.07 -2.12 -13.56
CA LEU A 29 2.85 -0.67 -13.64
C LEU A 29 1.57 -0.25 -12.89
N ASN A 30 0.51 -1.06 -12.94
CA ASN A 30 -0.71 -0.83 -12.16
C ASN A 30 -0.57 -1.20 -10.68
N GLY A 31 0.47 -1.94 -10.30
CA GLY A 31 0.85 -2.21 -8.92
C GLY A 31 1.48 -1.00 -8.22
N LEU A 32 1.86 0.03 -8.99
CA LEU A 32 2.21 1.33 -8.44
C LEU A 32 0.92 2.02 -7.97
N LYS A 33 0.62 1.78 -6.69
CA LYS A 33 -0.20 2.61 -5.82
C LYS A 33 -1.66 2.81 -6.25
N ASN A 34 -2.48 1.83 -5.92
CA ASN A 34 -3.91 2.08 -5.77
C ASN A 34 -4.41 1.36 -4.53
N VAL A 35 -4.16 1.96 -3.37
CA VAL A 35 -4.81 1.58 -2.10
C VAL A 35 -6.34 1.60 -2.23
N SER A 36 -6.89 2.26 -3.27
CA SER A 36 -8.29 2.63 -3.41
C SER A 36 -9.31 1.51 -3.53
N LYS A 37 -8.98 0.31 -4.02
CA LYS A 37 -10.01 -0.72 -4.27
C LYS A 37 -10.36 -1.56 -3.05
N ARG A 38 -9.41 -1.79 -2.14
CA ARG A 38 -9.58 -2.68 -0.98
C ARG A 38 -9.00 -2.08 0.29
N GLN A 39 -9.34 -0.82 0.51
CA GLN A 39 -8.89 -0.02 1.65
C GLN A 39 -9.28 -0.69 2.97
N LYS A 40 -8.25 -0.90 3.80
CA LYS A 40 -8.36 -1.27 5.20
C LYS A 40 -7.54 -0.29 6.02
N TYR A 41 -7.89 -0.18 7.29
CA TYR A 41 -7.29 0.79 8.18
C TYR A 41 -6.62 0.11 9.36
N THR A 42 -5.47 0.62 9.76
CA THR A 42 -4.70 0.19 10.93
C THR A 42 -4.06 1.41 11.58
N THR A 43 -3.31 1.19 12.65
CA THR A 43 -2.50 2.24 13.28
C THR A 43 -1.04 2.04 12.91
N ALA A 44 -0.39 3.10 12.46
CA ALA A 44 1.04 3.14 12.30
C ALA A 44 1.69 3.89 13.46
N LEU A 45 2.84 3.40 13.92
CA LEU A 45 3.68 4.02 14.94
C LEU A 45 4.89 4.65 14.26
N VAL A 46 5.14 5.92 14.54
CA VAL A 46 6.37 6.60 14.12
C VAL A 46 7.52 6.14 15.01
N ILE A 47 8.56 5.55 14.43
CA ILE A 47 9.66 4.89 15.17
C ILE A 47 10.99 5.63 15.10
N SER A 48 11.20 6.49 14.12
CA SER A 48 12.39 7.32 14.04
C SER A 48 12.08 8.79 14.31
N ASP A 49 13.14 9.55 14.58
CA ASP A 49 13.09 11.00 14.41
C ASP A 49 13.33 11.32 12.93
N TRP A 50 13.05 12.54 12.50
CA TRP A 50 13.32 12.95 11.11
C TRP A 50 14.81 12.87 10.82
N HIS A 51 15.18 12.12 9.78
CA HIS A 51 16.57 11.91 9.41
C HIS A 51 16.79 12.10 7.90
N HIS A 52 18.03 12.45 7.58
CA HIS A 52 18.49 12.52 6.20
C HIS A 52 19.15 11.20 5.80
N LYS A 53 18.54 10.50 4.84
CA LYS A 53 19.15 9.65 3.79
C LYS A 53 20.26 8.67 4.17
N ASP A 54 20.27 8.14 5.40
CA ASP A 54 21.26 7.11 5.76
C ASP A 54 20.83 5.71 5.32
N THR A 55 19.54 5.43 5.08
CA THR A 55 19.05 4.08 4.72
C THR A 55 17.89 4.04 3.71
N ASN A 56 16.74 4.67 3.98
CA ASN A 56 15.50 4.47 3.20
C ASN A 56 14.89 5.74 2.58
N GLY A 57 15.56 6.89 2.68
CA GLY A 57 15.05 8.17 2.17
C GLY A 57 15.28 9.31 3.13
N ILE A 58 14.76 10.50 2.80
CA ILE A 58 14.67 11.63 3.73
C ILE A 58 13.28 11.57 4.34
N GLY A 59 13.20 11.60 5.67
CA GLY A 59 11.92 11.57 6.35
C GLY A 59 11.95 10.87 7.68
N VAL A 60 10.77 10.38 8.08
CA VAL A 60 10.55 9.65 9.31
C VAL A 60 10.08 8.25 8.96
N ASP A 61 10.63 7.27 9.67
CA ASP A 61 10.22 5.88 9.57
C ASP A 61 9.02 5.60 10.47
N TYR A 62 8.08 4.84 9.94
CA TYR A 62 6.94 4.32 10.69
C TYR A 62 6.78 2.83 10.43
N GLU A 63 6.14 2.16 11.38
CA GLU A 63 5.80 0.74 11.28
C GLU A 63 4.35 0.49 11.65
N TYR A 64 3.80 -0.57 11.09
CA TYR A 64 2.44 -1.01 11.34
C TYR A 64 2.35 -2.53 11.26
N PHE A 65 1.28 -3.06 11.82
CA PHE A 65 1.02 -4.50 11.84
C PHE A 65 -0.27 -4.82 11.10
N VAL A 66 -0.22 -5.84 10.26
CA VAL A 66 -1.36 -6.46 9.59
C VAL A 66 -1.20 -7.96 9.74
N ASP A 67 -2.22 -8.65 10.24
CA ASP A 67 -2.17 -10.10 10.48
C ASP A 67 -0.90 -10.57 11.24
N ASN A 68 -0.54 -9.82 12.29
CA ASN A 68 0.64 -10.08 13.11
C ASN A 68 2.00 -10.01 12.36
N ARG A 69 1.99 -9.54 11.11
CA ARG A 69 3.20 -9.25 10.32
C ARG A 69 3.54 -7.78 10.43
N ARG A 70 4.82 -7.50 10.62
CA ARG A 70 5.36 -6.14 10.71
C ARG A 70 5.67 -5.62 9.31
N TYR A 71 5.23 -4.40 9.06
CA TYR A 71 5.55 -3.63 7.87
C TYR A 71 6.17 -2.30 8.31
N SER A 72 7.06 -1.76 7.50
CA SER A 72 7.73 -0.49 7.77
C SER A 72 7.94 0.28 6.48
N ASN A 73 7.83 1.60 6.55
CA ASN A 73 8.03 2.48 5.42
C ASN A 73 8.50 3.86 5.90
N THR A 74 8.99 4.69 4.99
CA THR A 74 9.52 6.03 5.29
C THR A 74 8.65 7.08 4.61
N ILE A 75 8.31 8.16 5.32
CA ILE A 75 7.54 9.28 4.79
C ILE A 75 8.28 10.60 5.01
N ASN A 76 8.29 11.45 3.99
CA ASN A 76 8.89 12.78 4.06
C ASN A 76 7.92 13.80 4.68
N LEU A 77 7.53 13.58 5.93
CA LEU A 77 6.74 14.50 6.75
C LEU A 77 7.43 14.69 8.09
N ASP A 78 7.28 15.87 8.70
CA ASP A 78 7.82 16.14 10.03
C ASP A 78 6.86 15.59 11.10
N LEU A 79 7.02 14.30 11.41
CA LEU A 79 6.18 13.58 12.36
C LEU A 79 6.91 13.31 13.67
N LYS A 80 6.17 13.35 14.77
CA LYS A 80 6.73 13.11 16.10
C LYS A 80 6.95 11.62 16.35
N LYS A 81 8.18 11.24 16.69
CA LYS A 81 8.51 9.88 17.16
C LYS A 81 7.64 9.44 18.33
N GLY A 82 7.17 8.20 18.27
CA GLY A 82 6.27 7.61 19.26
C GLY A 82 4.79 7.97 19.07
N GLN A 83 4.47 8.93 18.18
CA GLN A 83 3.09 9.23 17.83
C GLN A 83 2.52 8.13 16.94
N LYS A 84 1.25 7.79 17.14
CA LYS A 84 0.51 6.91 16.25
C LYS A 84 -0.39 7.73 15.33
N TYR A 85 -0.56 7.26 14.11
CA TYR A 85 -1.44 7.86 13.11
C TYR A 85 -2.29 6.78 12.44
N LEU A 86 -3.42 7.19 11.89
CA LEU A 86 -4.25 6.31 11.07
C LEU A 86 -3.50 6.00 9.77
N LEU A 87 -3.47 4.73 9.39
CA LEU A 87 -2.86 4.28 8.15
C LEU A 87 -3.89 3.52 7.34
N VAL A 88 -3.99 3.84 6.06
CA VAL A 88 -4.80 3.10 5.09
C VAL A 88 -3.88 2.21 4.26
N PHE A 89 -4.28 0.96 4.03
CA PHE A 89 -3.52 -0.03 3.26
C PHE A 89 -4.43 -0.87 2.37
N ASP A 90 -3.88 -1.49 1.32
CA ASP A 90 -4.61 -2.47 0.53
C ASP A 90 -4.58 -3.85 1.23
N SER A 91 -5.75 -4.44 1.46
CA SER A 91 -5.86 -5.74 2.13
C SER A 91 -5.14 -6.91 1.44
N ILE A 92 -4.84 -6.83 0.14
CA ILE A 92 -4.07 -7.86 -0.60
C ILE A 92 -2.57 -7.53 -0.60
N VAL A 93 -2.23 -6.25 -0.74
CA VAL A 93 -0.84 -5.77 -0.79
C VAL A 93 -0.63 -4.75 0.33
N PRO A 94 -0.42 -5.20 1.59
CA PRO A 94 -0.31 -4.29 2.72
C PRO A 94 0.83 -3.28 2.61
N GLU A 95 1.86 -3.56 1.81
CA GLU A 95 2.95 -2.64 1.46
C GLU A 95 2.44 -1.41 0.69
N SER A 96 1.33 -1.52 -0.04
CA SER A 96 0.65 -0.37 -0.62
C SER A 96 -0.15 0.32 0.47
N ASN A 97 0.40 1.42 0.98
CA ASN A 97 -0.16 2.13 2.12
C ASN A 97 0.00 3.64 1.99
N VAL A 98 -0.84 4.37 2.73
CA VAL A 98 -0.80 5.82 2.89
C VAL A 98 -1.01 6.14 4.36
N LEU A 99 -0.08 6.89 4.94
CA LEU A 99 -0.19 7.41 6.30
C LEU A 99 -1.07 8.66 6.27
N LEU A 100 -2.09 8.70 7.13
CA LEU A 100 -2.99 9.85 7.26
C LEU A 100 -2.55 10.69 8.46
N ASP A 101 -1.61 11.59 8.21
CA ASP A 101 -0.97 12.49 9.19
C ASP A 101 -1.97 13.44 9.89
N ILE A 102 -3.06 13.79 9.22
CA ILE A 102 -4.16 14.58 9.80
C ILE A 102 -4.97 13.85 10.88
N TYR A 103 -4.81 12.53 11.01
CA TYR A 103 -5.54 11.70 11.99
C TYR A 103 -4.57 11.07 13.02
N PRO A 104 -4.03 11.85 13.97
CA PRO A 104 -3.25 11.30 15.08
C PRO A 104 -4.11 10.46 16.02
N ILE A 105 -3.56 9.36 16.48
CA ILE A 105 -4.22 8.37 17.34
C ILE A 105 -3.55 8.36 18.70
N ASN A 106 -4.30 8.74 19.73
CA ASN A 106 -3.81 8.71 21.10
C ASN A 106 -4.22 7.42 21.81
N ASN A 107 -5.50 7.03 21.74
CA ASN A 107 -6.04 5.84 22.41
C ASN A 107 -7.06 5.11 21.52
N PHE A 108 -6.60 4.21 20.65
CA PHE A 108 -7.49 3.31 19.94
C PHE A 108 -7.67 1.97 20.65
N PRO A 109 -8.85 1.35 20.52
CA PRO A 109 -9.02 -0.05 20.84
C PRO A 109 -8.07 -0.91 19.98
N SER A 110 -7.87 -2.16 20.39
CA SER A 110 -7.04 -3.11 19.65
C SER A 110 -7.42 -3.17 18.17
N VAL A 111 -6.43 -3.02 17.28
CA VAL A 111 -6.62 -3.16 15.85
C VAL A 111 -7.06 -4.60 15.53
N PRO A 112 -8.15 -4.80 14.77
CA PRO A 112 -8.50 -6.12 14.25
C PRO A 112 -7.38 -6.69 13.40
N VAL A 113 -7.21 -8.02 13.41
CA VAL A 113 -6.18 -8.74 12.63
C VAL A 113 -6.15 -8.31 11.15
N ASN A 114 -7.33 -8.11 10.55
CA ASN A 114 -7.50 -7.72 9.14
C ASN A 114 -7.70 -6.21 8.92
N GLY A 115 -7.41 -5.38 9.93
CA GLY A 115 -7.70 -3.95 9.94
C GLY A 115 -9.20 -3.61 9.95
N TRP A 116 -9.50 -2.37 10.26
CA TRP A 116 -10.86 -1.83 10.23
C TRP A 116 -11.33 -1.58 8.81
N LYS A 117 -12.64 -1.68 8.58
CA LYS A 117 -13.31 -0.94 7.49
C LYS A 117 -13.54 0.50 7.92
N ILE A 118 -13.79 1.39 6.96
CA ILE A 118 -14.10 2.81 7.24
C ILE A 118 -15.26 3.00 8.24
N ASN A 119 -16.32 2.19 8.12
CA ASN A 119 -17.48 2.25 9.03
C ASN A 119 -17.23 1.62 10.42
N GLU A 120 -16.11 0.93 10.58
CA GLU A 120 -15.71 0.25 11.83
C GLU A 120 -14.64 1.07 12.59
N LEU A 121 -14.25 2.24 12.05
CA LEU A 121 -13.26 3.09 12.67
C LEU A 121 -13.79 3.65 14.00
N PRO A 122 -12.94 3.68 15.04
CA PRO A 122 -13.31 4.26 16.35
C PRO A 122 -13.36 5.80 16.34
N ILE A 123 -13.12 6.43 15.19
CA ILE A 123 -13.18 7.87 14.98
C ILE A 123 -14.02 8.20 13.75
N LYS A 124 -14.60 9.40 13.75
CA LYS A 124 -15.25 9.95 12.58
C LYS A 124 -14.18 10.46 11.61
N VAL A 125 -14.22 9.94 10.39
CA VAL A 125 -13.33 10.36 9.29
C VAL A 125 -14.14 10.83 8.09
N ASP A 126 -13.61 11.80 7.34
CA ASP A 126 -14.19 12.18 6.06
C ASP A 126 -13.62 11.32 4.94
N ARG A 127 -14.48 10.54 4.30
CA ARG A 127 -14.11 9.66 3.19
C ARG A 127 -13.56 10.44 1.99
N THR A 128 -14.09 11.63 1.75
CA THR A 128 -13.70 12.48 0.63
C THR A 128 -12.28 12.99 0.82
N GLU A 129 -11.98 13.45 2.04
CA GLU A 129 -10.65 13.91 2.44
C GLU A 129 -9.62 12.78 2.34
N ILE A 130 -9.94 11.59 2.87
CA ILE A 130 -9.08 10.41 2.74
C ILE A 130 -8.79 10.07 1.29
N ASN A 131 -9.82 10.08 0.43
CA ASN A 131 -9.63 9.78 -0.99
C ASN A 131 -8.76 10.82 -1.69
N ASN A 132 -8.90 12.10 -1.35
CA ASN A 132 -8.04 13.16 -1.90
C ASN A 132 -6.58 12.94 -1.47
N ILE A 133 -6.32 12.65 -0.19
CA ILE A 133 -4.97 12.35 0.31
C ILE A 133 -4.37 11.15 -0.41
N ILE A 134 -5.15 10.08 -0.63
CA ILE A 134 -4.69 8.88 -1.35
C ILE A 134 -4.37 9.22 -2.82
N LEU A 135 -5.15 10.10 -3.46
CA LEU A 135 -4.88 10.54 -4.83
C LEU A 135 -3.64 11.42 -4.93
N ASP A 136 -3.42 12.30 -3.95
CA ASP A 136 -2.27 13.21 -3.91
C ASP A 136 -0.95 12.49 -3.57
N SER A 137 -1.02 11.35 -2.88
CA SER A 137 0.14 10.54 -2.51
C SER A 137 0.55 9.49 -3.56
N ASN A 138 -0.26 9.36 -4.63
CA ASN A 138 0.04 8.51 -5.80
C ASN A 138 1.02 9.18 -6.76
#